data_AF-A0A2V6SMX7-F1
#
_entry.id   AF-A0A2V6SMX7-F1
#
_cell.length_a   1.000
_cell.length_b   1.000
_cell.length_c   1.000
_cell.angle_alpha   90.00
_cell.angle_beta   90.00
_cell.angle_gamma   90.00
#
_symmetry.space_group_name_H-M   'P 1'
#
loop_
_entity.id
_entity.type
_entity.pdbx_description
1 polymer ?
#
loop_
_entity_poly.entity_id
_entity_poly.type
_entity_poly.pdbx_seq_one_letter_code
_entity_poly.pdbx_strand_id
1 'polypeptide(L)' 'MKPAPDPLFVGARDQLIGLVARHALPAIYDRRELVSAGGLISYGSDFAEAHRQVGIYAGHILAPSPPISQ' A
#
# COMPACT_ATOMS: atom_id res chain seq x y z
N MET A 1 -7.37 -16.38 -0.77
CA MET A 1 -6.33 -15.76 -1.63
C MET A 1 -6.89 -14.45 -2.19
N LYS A 2 -6.55 -13.29 -1.61
CA LYS A 2 -6.92 -12.00 -2.22
C LYS A 2 -5.94 -11.75 -3.38
N PRO A 3 -6.38 -11.50 -4.62
CA PRO A 3 -5.46 -11.16 -5.70
C PRO A 3 -4.67 -9.91 -5.30
N ALA A 4 -3.35 -9.98 -5.47
CA ALA A 4 -2.51 -8.82 -5.24
C ALA A 4 -2.91 -7.72 -6.23
N PRO A 5 -2.95 -6.44 -5.81
CA PRO A 5 -3.16 -5.34 -6.73
C PRO A 5 -2.12 -5.37 -7.85
N ASP A 6 -2.60 -5.21 -9.08
CA ASP A 6 -1.76 -5.30 -10.28
C ASP A 6 -0.65 -4.21 -10.23
N PRO A 7 0.63 -4.57 -10.44
CA PRO A 7 1.74 -3.62 -10.45
C PRO A 7 1.54 -2.45 -11.43
N LEU A 8 0.85 -2.71 -12.55
CA LEU A 8 0.58 -1.72 -13.60
C LEU A 8 -0.28 -0.57 -13.08
N PHE A 9 -1.34 -0.87 -12.31
CA PHE A 9 -2.24 0.16 -11.78
C PHE A 9 -1.58 1.01 -10.69
N VAL A 10 -0.66 0.43 -9.93
CA VAL A 10 0.09 1.17 -8.91
C VAL A 10 1.13 2.09 -9.54
N GLY A 11 1.87 1.60 -10.55
CA GLY A 11 2.90 2.37 -11.24
C GLY A 11 2.32 3.48 -12.13
N ALA A 12 1.18 3.23 -12.78
CA ALA A 12 0.51 4.18 -13.67
C ALA A 12 -0.57 5.04 -12.98
N ARG A 13 -0.54 5.14 -11.64
CA ARG A 13 -1.58 5.80 -10.83
C ARG A 13 -1.95 7.20 -11.31
N ASP A 14 -0.97 8.02 -11.68
CA ASP A 14 -1.21 9.41 -12.09
C ASP A 14 -1.94 9.48 -13.45
N GLN A 15 -1.57 8.59 -14.38
CA GLN A 15 -2.24 8.49 -15.68
C GLN A 15 -3.69 7.99 -15.51
N LEU A 16 -3.90 7.05 -14.60
CA LEU A 16 -5.20 6.44 -14.33
C LEU A 16 -6.15 7.44 -13.66
N ILE A 17 -5.67 8.14 -12.62
CA ILE A 17 -6.43 9.21 -11.96
C ILE A 17 -6.74 10.35 -12.95
N GLY A 18 -5.77 10.74 -13.78
CA GLY A 18 -6.00 11.75 -14.82
C GLY A 18 -7.06 11.33 -15.84
N LEU A 19 -7.12 10.05 -16.22
CA LEU A 19 -8.16 9.53 -17.11
C LEU A 19 -9.53 9.56 -16.44
N VAL A 20 -9.61 9.10 -15.19
CA VAL A 20 -10.85 9.09 -14.39
C VAL A 20 -11.38 10.52 -14.21
N ALA A 21 -10.50 11.47 -13.90
CA ALA A 21 -10.86 12.89 -13.76
C ALA A 21 -11.34 13.50 -15.09
N ARG A 22 -10.66 13.23 -16.21
CA ARG A 22 -11.06 13.71 -17.54
C ARG A 22 -12.45 13.21 -17.96
N HIS A 23 -12.79 11.99 -17.61
CA HIS A 23 -14.07 11.38 -17.97
C HIS A 23 -15.13 11.51 -16.87
N ALA A 24 -14.86 12.26 -15.78
CA ALA A 24 -15.75 12.44 -14.64
C ALA A 24 -16.30 11.12 -14.07
N LEU A 25 -15.49 10.06 -14.09
CA LEU A 25 -15.91 8.74 -13.64
C LEU A 25 -15.79 8.63 -12.11
N PRO A 26 -16.79 8.06 -11.42
CA PRO A 26 -16.64 7.72 -10.01
C PRO A 26 -15.73 6.49 -9.88
N ALA A 27 -14.65 6.61 -9.08
CA ALA A 27 -13.71 5.53 -8.81
C ALA A 27 -13.39 5.43 -7.32
N ILE A 28 -13.34 4.18 -6.81
CA ILE A 28 -12.89 3.83 -5.47
C ILE A 28 -11.59 3.04 -5.59
N TYR A 29 -10.60 3.37 -4.77
CA TYR A 29 -9.25 2.81 -4.82
C TYR A 29 -8.95 1.93 -3.61
N ASP A 30 -8.09 0.92 -3.76
CA ASP A 30 -7.70 0.02 -2.66
C ASP A 30 -6.56 0.58 -1.80
N ARG A 31 -5.82 1.58 -2.31
CA ARG A 31 -4.72 2.24 -1.60
C ARG A 31 -4.94 3.74 -1.43
N ARG A 32 -4.57 4.25 -0.25
CA ARG A 32 -4.69 5.67 0.08
C ARG A 32 -3.77 6.57 -0.76
N GLU A 33 -2.66 6.04 -1.26
CA GLU A 33 -1.73 6.81 -2.09
C GLU A 33 -2.38 7.30 -3.40
N LEU A 34 -3.42 6.61 -3.88
CA LEU A 34 -4.22 7.03 -5.04
C LEU A 34 -5.12 8.23 -4.72
N VAL A 35 -5.60 8.36 -3.48
CA VAL A 35 -6.34 9.55 -3.03
C VAL A 35 -5.40 10.75 -2.94
N SER A 36 -4.19 10.55 -2.40
CA SER A 36 -3.16 11.61 -2.35
C SER A 36 -2.76 12.12 -3.74
N ALA A 37 -2.88 11.30 -4.78
CA ALA A 37 -2.63 11.66 -6.17
C ALA A 37 -3.86 12.28 -6.89
N GLY A 38 -4.96 12.53 -6.18
CA GLY A 38 -6.17 13.20 -6.71
C GLY A 38 -7.36 12.28 -6.98
N GLY A 39 -7.30 11.02 -6.55
CA GLY A 39 -8.44 10.11 -6.55
C GLY A 39 -9.51 10.49 -5.52
N LEU A 40 -10.77 10.10 -5.77
CA LEU A 40 -11.91 10.49 -4.94
C LEU A 40 -11.87 9.91 -3.52
N ILE A 41 -11.90 8.57 -3.40
CA ILE A 41 -12.00 7.86 -2.11
C ILE A 41 -11.21 6.55 -2.21
N SER A 42 -10.55 6.15 -1.12
CA SER A 42 -9.95 4.82 -0.98
C SER A 42 -10.62 4.01 0.12
N TYR A 43 -10.77 2.71 -0.10
CA TYR A 43 -11.20 1.75 0.91
C TYR A 43 -10.35 0.48 0.82
N GLY A 44 -9.52 0.25 1.84
CA GLY A 44 -8.60 -0.87 1.88
C GLY A 44 -7.66 -0.83 3.08
N SER A 45 -6.84 -1.87 3.21
CA SER A 45 -5.83 -1.97 4.27
C SER A 45 -4.78 -0.87 4.13
N ASP A 46 -4.31 -0.32 5.26
CA ASP A 46 -3.22 0.64 5.24
C ASP A 46 -1.89 -0.09 4.95
N PHE A 47 -1.42 0.04 3.71
CA PHE A 47 -0.19 -0.58 3.28
C PHE A 47 1.04 -0.02 4.01
N ALA A 48 1.09 1.26 4.39
CA ALA A 48 2.26 1.77 5.10
C ALA A 48 2.36 1.16 6.50
N GLU A 49 1.23 1.01 7.18
CA GLU A 49 1.20 0.31 8.47
C GLU A 49 1.55 -1.17 8.32
N ALA A 50 1.06 -1.83 7.28
CA ALA A 50 1.43 -3.21 6.99
C ALA A 50 2.95 -3.35 6.76
N HIS A 51 3.57 -2.46 5.99
CA HIS A 51 5.02 -2.45 5.77
C HIS A 51 5.78 -2.17 7.08
N ARG A 52 5.27 -1.27 7.93
CA ARG A 52 5.84 -1.01 9.26
C ARG A 52 5.83 -2.27 10.13
N GLN A 53 4.71 -2.98 10.19
CA GLN A 53 4.59 -4.22 10.96
C GLN A 53 5.50 -5.33 10.43
N VAL A 54 5.58 -5.51 9.11
CA VAL A 54 6.50 -6.47 8.49
C VAL A 54 7.95 -6.10 8.80
N GLY A 55 8.31 -4.82 8.75
CA GLY A 55 9.65 -4.36 9.11
C GLY A 55 10.01 -4.64 10.56
N ILE A 56 9.08 -4.40 11.50
CA ILE A 56 9.27 -4.73 12.92
C ILE A 56 9.45 -6.24 13.11
N TYR A 57 8.60 -7.04 12.47
CA TYR A 57 8.66 -8.49 12.54
C TYR A 57 9.97 -9.05 11.98
N ALA A 58 10.40 -8.56 10.81
CA ALA A 58 11.70 -8.90 10.24
C ALA A 58 12.85 -8.48 11.18
N GLY A 59 12.74 -7.32 11.83
CA GLY A 59 13.68 -6.85 12.84
C GLY A 59 13.78 -7.81 14.04
N HIS A 60 12.68 -8.42 14.48
CA HIS A 60 12.71 -9.43 15.53
C HIS A 60 13.39 -10.74 15.10
N ILE A 61 13.22 -11.17 13.85
CA ILE A 61 13.89 -12.36 13.31
C ILE A 61 15.41 -12.12 13.18
N LEU A 62 15.78 -10.92 12.75
CA LEU A 62 17.17 -10.53 12.54
C LEU A 62 17.86 -10.04 13.82
N ALA A 63 17.11 -9.90 14.92
CA ALA A 63 17.70 -9.53 16.20
C ALA A 63 18.66 -10.64 16.67
N PRO A 64 19.90 -10.29 17.07
CA PRO A 64 20.81 -11.27 17.62
C PRO A 64 20.17 -11.92 18.85
N SER A 65 20.34 -13.24 19.00
CA SER A 65 19.86 -13.93 20.20
C SER A 65 20.43 -13.23 21.44
N PRO A 66 19.59 -12.94 22.46
CA PRO A 66 20.09 -12.39 23.70
C PRO A 66 21.15 -13.33 24.29
N PRO A 67 22.22 -12.79 24.91
CA PRO A 67 23.28 -13.62 25.49
C PRO A 67 22.65 -14.57 26.51
N ILE A 68 22.92 -15.86 26.33
CA ILE A 68 22.63 -16.87 27.35
C ILE A 68 23.55 -16.55 28.53
N SER A 69 23.02 -15.84 29.54
CA SER A 69 23.68 -15.73 30.84
C SER A 69 23.79 -17.14 31.43
N GLN A 70 25.02 -17.64 31.49
CA GLN A 70 25.41 -18.72 32.39
C GLN A 70 25.83 -18.15 33.74
#